data_AF-A0A2M9Q4Q8-F1
#
_entry.id   AF-A0A2M9Q4Q8-F1
#
_cell.length_a   1.000
_cell.length_b   1.000
_cell.length_c   1.000
_cell.angle_alpha   90.00
_cell.angle_beta   90.00
_cell.angle_gamma   90.00
#
_symmetry.space_group_name_H-M   'P 1'
#
loop_
_entity.id
_entity.type
_entity.pdbx_description
1 polymer ?
#
loop_
_entity_poly.entity_id
_entity_poly.type
_entity_poly.pdbx_seq_one_letter_code
_entity_poly.pdbx_strand_id
1 'polypeptide(L)'
;MVNKLLIVEDKGEPLELTSKFTQAFNALKNSVPGYSFKLDSDGYKLLLNMTTTKMKYNIIKENGQPKSIKVDVQMSGVISQSNKTLLVDKLDEYNKLAAKEIKQELEKMFTNIQEKNLDPFGFGLRY
;
A
#
# COMPACT_ATOMS: atom_id res chain seq x y z
N MET A 1 7.29 -16.66 -3.31
CA MET A 1 6.33 -15.54 -3.13
C MET A 1 5.37 -15.92 -2.02
N VAL A 2 5.06 -14.99 -1.10
CA VAL A 2 4.04 -15.20 -0.06
C VAL A 2 2.70 -14.76 -0.62
N ASN A 3 1.76 -15.69 -0.76
CA ASN A 3 0.49 -15.43 -1.46
C ASN A 3 -0.65 -15.03 -0.52
N LYS A 4 -0.51 -15.27 0.78
CA LYS A 4 -1.53 -15.02 1.80
C LYS A 4 -0.85 -14.65 3.11
N LEU A 5 -1.43 -13.67 3.81
CA LEU A 5 -1.01 -13.29 5.15
C LEU A 5 -2.22 -13.39 6.07
N LEU A 6 -2.04 -14.10 7.17
CA LEU A 6 -3.03 -14.25 8.22
C LEU A 6 -2.65 -13.29 9.35
N ILE A 7 -3.53 -12.35 9.67
CA ILE A 7 -3.37 -11.51 10.86
C ILE A 7 -4.09 -12.22 11.99
N VAL A 8 -3.35 -12.58 13.04
CA VAL A 8 -3.85 -13.27 14.23
C VAL A 8 -3.75 -12.32 15.41
N GLU A 9 -4.81 -12.28 16.22
CA GLU A 9 -4.85 -11.59 17.51
C GLU A 9 -5.20 -12.60 18.61
N ASP A 10 -4.84 -12.31 19.86
CA ASP A 10 -5.03 -13.22 21.02
C ASP A 10 -6.49 -13.69 21.19
N LYS A 11 -7.46 -12.91 20.72
CA LYS A 11 -8.90 -13.24 20.74
C LYS A 11 -9.58 -12.70 19.48
N GLY A 12 -9.95 -13.57 18.55
CA GLY A 12 -10.72 -13.20 17.36
C GLY A 12 -10.58 -14.20 16.22
N GLU A 13 -11.41 -14.05 15.19
CA GLU A 13 -11.20 -14.77 13.92
C GLU A 13 -10.01 -14.16 13.18
N PRO A 14 -9.05 -14.96 12.70
CA PRO A 14 -7.94 -14.43 11.93
C PRO A 14 -8.41 -13.74 10.64
N LEU A 15 -7.85 -12.58 10.33
CA LEU A 15 -8.09 -11.92 9.05
C LEU A 15 -7.14 -12.48 8.00
N GLU A 16 -7.69 -13.21 7.03
CA GLU A 16 -6.96 -13.58 5.81
C GLU A 16 -6.95 -12.41 4.83
N LEU A 17 -5.78 -11.80 4.63
CA LEU A 17 -5.59 -10.79 3.60
C LEU A 17 -5.64 -11.44 2.22
N THR A 18 -6.34 -10.80 1.28
CA THR A 18 -6.25 -11.16 -0.14
C THR A 18 -4.80 -11.15 -0.61
N SER A 19 -4.46 -11.90 -1.67
CA SER A 19 -3.08 -11.87 -2.20
C SER A 19 -2.60 -10.47 -2.55
N LYS A 20 -3.52 -9.61 -3.00
CA LYS A 20 -3.28 -8.21 -3.33
C LYS A 20 -2.90 -7.40 -2.07
N PHE A 21 -3.70 -7.48 -1.02
CA PHE A 21 -3.40 -6.82 0.27
C PHE A 21 -2.18 -7.41 0.99
N THR A 22 -1.96 -8.72 0.87
CA THR A 22 -0.77 -9.39 1.39
C THR A 22 0.50 -8.80 0.77
N GLN A 23 0.52 -8.60 -0.54
CA GLN A 23 1.68 -8.03 -1.21
C GLN A 23 1.89 -6.56 -0.82
N ALA A 24 0.82 -5.75 -0.79
CA ALA A 24 0.89 -4.36 -0.34
C ALA A 24 1.40 -4.24 1.10
N PHE A 25 0.87 -5.07 2.01
CA PHE A 25 1.32 -5.14 3.40
C PHE A 25 2.81 -5.48 3.50
N ASN A 26 3.28 -6.51 2.78
CA ASN A 26 4.69 -6.90 2.79
C ASN A 26 5.60 -5.81 2.22
N ALA A 27 5.16 -5.12 1.17
CA ALA A 27 5.89 -4.00 0.59
C ALA A 27 6.06 -2.87 1.61
N LEU A 28 5.01 -2.56 2.38
CA LEU A 28 5.04 -1.48 3.38
C LEU A 28 5.79 -1.85 4.66
N LYS A 29 5.52 -3.03 5.22
CA LYS A 29 6.05 -3.46 6.53
C LYS A 29 7.51 -3.91 6.45
N ASN A 30 7.83 -4.68 5.41
CA ASN A 30 9.12 -5.36 5.30
C ASN A 30 10.03 -4.75 4.23
N SER A 31 9.58 -3.68 3.55
CA SER A 31 10.29 -3.08 2.41
C SER A 31 10.70 -4.11 1.35
N VAL A 32 9.89 -5.16 1.18
CA VAL A 32 10.23 -6.30 0.31
C VAL A 32 10.17 -5.85 -1.15
N PRO A 33 11.26 -6.04 -1.92
CA PRO A 33 11.25 -5.76 -3.36
C PRO A 33 10.39 -6.78 -4.12
N GLY A 34 9.89 -6.39 -5.29
CA GLY A 34 9.11 -7.29 -6.15
C GLY A 34 7.60 -7.21 -5.96
N TYR A 35 7.11 -6.10 -5.41
CA TYR A 35 5.68 -5.78 -5.47
C TYR A 35 5.32 -5.29 -6.86
N SER A 36 4.49 -6.04 -7.57
CA SER A 36 4.01 -5.69 -8.90
C SER A 36 2.59 -5.13 -8.83
N PHE A 37 2.39 -3.96 -9.42
CA PHE A 37 1.12 -3.25 -9.43
C PHE A 37 0.59 -3.16 -10.86
N LYS A 38 -0.66 -3.59 -11.06
CA LYS A 38 -1.37 -3.41 -12.32
C LYS A 38 -2.19 -2.13 -12.23
N LEU A 39 -1.87 -1.17 -13.09
CA LEU A 39 -2.66 0.04 -13.26
C LEU A 39 -3.52 -0.10 -14.51
N ASP A 40 -4.82 0.08 -14.37
CA ASP A 40 -5.78 0.17 -15.48
C ASP A 40 -6.60 1.46 -15.29
N SER A 41 -6.10 2.57 -15.84
CA SER A 41 -6.68 3.90 -15.63
C SER A 41 -6.39 4.82 -16.81
N ASP A 42 -7.34 5.69 -17.15
CA ASP A 42 -7.23 6.67 -18.25
C ASP A 42 -6.76 6.06 -19.58
N GLY A 43 -7.21 4.82 -19.85
CA GLY A 43 -6.85 4.04 -21.03
C GLY A 43 -5.42 3.51 -21.06
N TYR A 44 -4.64 3.69 -19.99
CA TYR A 44 -3.34 3.06 -19.79
C TYR A 44 -3.50 1.75 -19.01
N LYS A 45 -2.84 0.70 -19.50
CA LYS A 45 -2.67 -0.57 -18.81
C LYS A 45 -1.19 -0.78 -18.57
N LEU A 46 -0.74 -0.50 -17.35
CA LEU A 46 0.67 -0.55 -16.97
C LEU A 46 0.94 -1.66 -15.95
N LEU A 47 2.08 -2.33 -16.07
CA LEU A 47 2.63 -3.19 -15.03
C LEU A 47 3.83 -2.51 -14.40
N LEU A 48 3.67 -2.05 -13.16
CA LEU A 48 4.71 -1.39 -12.39
C LEU A 48 5.38 -2.41 -11.47
N ASN A 49 6.70 -2.48 -11.48
CA ASN A 49 7.45 -3.31 -10.53
C ASN A 49 8.18 -2.40 -9.55
N MET A 50 7.77 -2.43 -8.29
CA MET A 50 8.36 -1.61 -7.24
C MET A 50 9.67 -2.22 -6.77
N THR A 51 10.71 -1.38 -6.75
CA THR A 51 12.04 -1.72 -6.26
C THR A 51 12.20 -1.30 -4.81
N THR A 52 11.67 -0.13 -4.44
CA THR A 52 11.76 0.38 -3.07
C THR A 52 10.40 0.87 -2.60
N THR A 53 10.06 0.55 -1.36
CA THR A 53 8.89 1.08 -0.66
C THR A 53 9.34 1.57 0.70
N LYS A 54 9.02 2.81 1.05
CA LYS A 54 9.29 3.42 2.35
C LYS A 54 8.00 3.98 2.91
N MET A 55 7.64 3.54 4.12
CA MET A 55 6.48 4.05 4.84
C MET A 55 6.94 4.82 6.08
N LYS A 56 6.40 6.03 6.26
CA LYS A 56 6.45 6.80 7.50
C LYS A 56 5.03 7.01 7.99
N TYR A 57 4.86 7.15 9.30
CA TYR A 57 3.56 7.49 9.86
C TYR A 57 3.70 8.40 11.07
N ASN A 58 2.66 9.19 11.32
CA ASN A 58 2.51 10.06 12.48
C ASN A 58 1.10 9.91 13.05
N ILE A 59 1.00 9.78 14.37
CA ILE A 59 -0.29 9.77 15.08
C ILE A 59 -0.70 11.22 15.32
N ILE A 60 -1.82 11.63 14.75
CA ILE A 60 -2.43 12.94 14.94
C ILE A 60 -3.34 12.87 16.16
N LYS A 61 -3.11 13.77 17.11
CA LYS A 61 -3.86 13.85 18.37
C LYS A 61 -4.79 15.04 18.39
N GLU A 62 -5.95 14.89 19.03
CA GLU A 62 -6.86 15.97 19.37
C GLU A 62 -7.15 15.87 20.87
N ASN A 63 -7.00 16.97 21.61
CA ASN A 63 -7.15 17.00 23.07
C ASN A 63 -6.32 15.92 23.81
N GLY A 64 -5.11 15.61 23.30
CA GLY A 64 -4.22 14.60 23.88
C GLY A 64 -4.54 13.15 23.54
N GLN A 65 -5.66 12.89 22.85
CA GLN A 65 -6.08 11.54 22.45
C GLN A 65 -5.78 11.27 20.97
N PRO A 66 -5.36 10.04 20.58
CA PRO A 66 -5.21 9.66 19.18
C PRO A 66 -6.52 9.83 18.41
N LYS A 67 -6.48 10.59 17.31
CA LYS A 67 -7.64 10.82 16.43
C LYS A 67 -7.47 10.14 15.08
N SER A 68 -6.27 10.23 14.49
CA SER A 68 -5.99 9.64 13.18
C SER A 68 -4.51 9.33 13.01
N ILE A 69 -4.19 8.56 11.97
CA ILE A 69 -2.81 8.26 11.59
C ILE A 69 -2.59 8.85 10.20
N LYS A 70 -1.60 9.74 10.08
CA LYS A 70 -1.10 10.19 8.79
C LYS A 70 -0.03 9.21 8.32
N VAL A 71 -0.26 8.55 7.19
CA VAL A 71 0.69 7.64 6.57
C VAL A 71 1.27 8.30 5.31
N ASP A 72 2.59 8.43 5.25
CA ASP A 72 3.33 8.93 4.11
C ASP A 72 4.09 7.76 3.46
N VAL A 73 3.75 7.43 2.22
CA VAL A 73 4.35 6.32 1.48
C VAL A 73 5.14 6.85 0.28
N GLN A 74 6.39 6.41 0.16
CA GLN A 74 7.25 6.68 -0.98
C GLN A 74 7.58 5.36 -1.67
N MET A 75 7.35 5.31 -2.98
CA MET A 75 7.66 4.15 -3.80
C MET A 75 8.53 4.55 -4.99
N SER A 76 9.44 3.67 -5.39
CA SER A 76 10.19 3.80 -6.65
C SER A 76 10.25 2.45 -7.35
N GLY A 77 10.25 2.47 -8.68
CA GLY A 77 10.18 1.26 -9.47
C GLY A 77 10.23 1.54 -10.98
N VAL A 78 9.93 0.49 -11.75
CA VAL A 78 9.98 0.53 -13.21
C VAL A 78 8.65 0.14 -13.82
N ILE A 79 8.30 0.78 -14.94
CA ILE A 79 7.20 0.34 -15.79
C ILE A 79 7.74 -0.79 -16.67
N SER A 80 7.27 -2.01 -16.44
CA SER A 80 7.73 -3.21 -17.15
C SER A 80 6.88 -3.58 -18.36
N GLN A 81 5.60 -3.20 -18.35
CA GLN A 81 4.69 -3.43 -19.46
C GLN A 81 3.74 -2.23 -19.61
N SER A 82 3.35 -1.96 -20.85
CA SER A 82 2.38 -0.93 -21.20
C SER A 82 1.62 -1.35 -22.45
N ASN A 83 0.33 -1.03 -22.51
CA ASN A 83 -0.47 -1.14 -23.75
C ASN A 83 -0.24 0.01 -24.74
N LYS A 84 0.52 1.04 -24.36
CA LYS A 84 0.82 2.23 -25.15
C LYS A 84 2.31 2.54 -25.15
N THR A 85 2.77 3.26 -26.17
CA THR A 85 4.13 3.84 -26.15
C THR A 85 4.20 4.88 -25.04
N LEU A 86 5.23 4.78 -24.20
CA LEU A 86 5.47 5.70 -23.10
C LEU A 86 6.44 6.79 -23.55
N LEU A 87 6.09 8.04 -23.28
CA LEU A 87 6.94 9.18 -23.59
C LEU A 87 7.60 9.68 -22.30
N VAL A 88 8.90 9.94 -22.36
CA VAL A 88 9.70 10.34 -21.18
C VAL A 88 9.22 11.68 -20.60
N ASP A 89 8.79 12.60 -21.46
CA ASP A 89 8.22 13.89 -21.09
C ASP A 89 6.87 13.78 -20.35
N LYS A 90 6.22 12.60 -20.39
CA LYS A 90 4.99 12.27 -19.67
C LYS A 90 5.21 11.48 -18.39
N LEU A 91 6.45 11.31 -17.93
CA LEU A 91 6.74 10.51 -16.74
C LEU A 91 5.97 10.99 -15.49
N ASP A 92 5.81 12.31 -15.34
CA ASP A 92 5.03 12.90 -14.24
C ASP A 92 3.54 12.55 -14.29
N GLU A 93 2.98 12.42 -15.50
CA GLU A 93 1.59 11.96 -15.69
C GLU A 93 1.45 10.52 -15.19
N TYR A 94 2.37 9.64 -15.61
CA TYR A 94 2.35 8.22 -15.20
C TYR A 94 2.54 8.06 -13.69
N ASN A 95 3.42 8.88 -13.09
CA ASN A 95 3.61 8.89 -11.64
C ASN A 95 2.35 9.32 -10.89
N LYS A 96 1.63 10.34 -11.36
CA LYS A 96 0.38 10.79 -10.74
C LYS A 96 -0.72 9.73 -10.84
N LEU A 97 -0.84 9.06 -12.00
CA LEU A 97 -1.77 7.96 -12.20
C LEU A 97 -1.47 6.80 -11.26
N ALA A 98 -0.20 6.37 -11.20
CA ALA A 98 0.25 5.31 -10.30
C ALA A 98 0.00 5.67 -8.83
N ALA A 99 0.35 6.88 -8.41
CA ALA A 99 0.16 7.32 -7.03
C ALA A 99 -1.32 7.33 -6.63
N LYS A 100 -2.23 7.76 -7.53
CA LYS A 100 -3.67 7.76 -7.28
C LYS A 100 -4.20 6.34 -7.08
N GLU A 101 -3.87 5.42 -7.98
CA GLU A 101 -4.38 4.04 -7.94
C GLU A 101 -3.82 3.27 -6.72
N ILE A 102 -2.51 3.40 -6.47
CA ILE A 102 -1.86 2.80 -5.28
C ILE A 102 -2.47 3.38 -4.00
N LYS A 103 -2.69 4.69 -3.93
CA LYS A 103 -3.30 5.31 -2.75
C LYS A 103 -4.68 4.72 -2.46
N GLN A 104 -5.54 4.59 -3.47
CA GLN A 104 -6.88 4.02 -3.29
C GLN A 104 -6.82 2.56 -2.83
N GLU A 105 -5.85 1.79 -3.32
CA GLU A 105 -5.65 0.42 -2.88
C GLU A 105 -5.17 0.31 -1.42
N LEU A 106 -4.22 1.15 -1.04
CA LEU A 106 -3.72 1.20 0.34
C LEU A 106 -4.81 1.67 1.30
N GLU A 107 -5.60 2.69 0.92
CA GLU A 107 -6.76 3.14 1.70
C GLU A 107 -7.75 1.99 1.92
N LYS A 108 -8.10 1.23 0.88
CA LYS A 108 -8.97 0.04 1.02
C LYS A 108 -8.40 -1.00 1.96
N MET A 109 -7.09 -1.27 1.88
CA MET A 109 -6.42 -2.20 2.78
C MET A 109 -6.48 -1.73 4.23
N PHE A 110 -6.13 -0.46 4.49
CA PHE A 110 -6.15 0.12 5.84
C PHE A 110 -7.58 0.14 6.41
N THR A 111 -8.58 0.55 5.62
CA THR A 111 -9.98 0.53 6.04
C THR A 111 -10.44 -0.88 6.38
N ASN A 112 -10.11 -1.88 5.55
CA ASN A 112 -10.48 -3.27 5.81
C ASN A 112 -9.88 -3.81 7.12
N ILE A 113 -8.62 -3.48 7.39
CA ILE A 113 -7.94 -3.83 8.64
C ILE A 113 -8.59 -3.11 9.83
N GLN A 114 -8.92 -1.83 9.68
CA GLN A 114 -9.54 -1.01 10.71
C GLN A 114 -10.96 -1.47 11.06
N GLU A 115 -11.78 -1.84 10.06
CA GLU A 115 -13.14 -2.40 10.27
C GLU A 115 -13.12 -3.70 11.07
N LYS A 116 -11.98 -4.40 11.08
CA LYS A 116 -11.75 -5.62 11.85
C LYS A 116 -11.09 -5.36 13.21
N ASN A 117 -10.83 -4.10 13.56
CA ASN A 117 -10.16 -3.68 14.79
C ASN A 117 -8.74 -4.26 14.98
N LEU A 118 -8.01 -4.50 13.87
CA LEU A 118 -6.67 -5.07 13.92
C LEU A 118 -5.58 -4.01 13.70
N ASP A 119 -4.40 -4.17 14.32
CA ASP A 119 -3.22 -3.33 14.09
C ASP A 119 -1.96 -4.16 13.76
N PRO A 120 -1.86 -4.68 12.52
CA PRO A 120 -0.71 -5.47 12.10
C PRO A 120 0.56 -4.63 11.86
N PHE A 121 0.43 -3.30 11.82
CA PHE A 121 1.57 -2.39 11.67
C PHE A 121 2.21 -2.03 13.01
N GLY A 122 1.47 -2.19 14.11
CA GLY A 122 1.89 -1.84 15.47
C GLY A 122 1.94 -0.32 15.66
N PHE A 123 1.01 0.41 15.04
CA PHE A 123 0.87 1.86 15.25
C PHE A 123 0.69 2.20 16.74
N GLY A 124 -0.04 1.36 17.48
CA GLY A 124 -0.27 1.51 18.92
C GLY A 124 0.96 1.24 19.80
N LEU A 125 2.00 0.58 19.30
CA LEU A 125 3.21 0.25 20.08
C LEU A 125 4.18 1.43 20.23
N ARG A 126 3.99 2.52 19.49
CA ARG A 126 4.76 3.76 19.64
C ARG A 126 4.10 4.77 20.59
N TYR A 127 3.27 4.26 21.50
CA TYR A 127 2.56 5.00 22.51
C TYR A 127 3.07 4.65 23.91
#